data_AF-A0A925JQ29-F1
#
_entry.id   AF-A0A925JQ29-F1
#
_cell.length_a   1.000
_cell.length_b   1.000
_cell.length_c   1.000
_cell.angle_alpha   90.00
_cell.angle_beta   90.00
_cell.angle_gamma   90.00
#
_symmetry.space_group_name_H-M   'P 1'
#
loop_
_entity.id
_entity.type
_entity.pdbx_description
1 polymer ?
#
loop_
_entity_poly.entity_id
_entity_poly.type
_entity_poly.pdbx_seq_one_letter_code
_entity_poly.pdbx_strand_id
1 'polypeptide(L)'
;MDSPVTPSPQQADYHRRWQILAPLGLVMVGYGLCEVGTAVLMKYEKKPLKRWLLRGTYSLAIVNAGLSFFGEAVKSRMHYELRRDGLLRD
;
A
#
# COMPACT_ATOMS: atom_id res chain seq x y z
N MET A 1 -24.57 26.06 19.68
CA MET A 1 -24.79 24.63 19.99
C MET A 1 -24.46 23.85 18.73
N ASP A 2 -23.19 23.52 18.54
CA ASP A 2 -22.77 22.60 17.49
C ASP A 2 -23.19 21.20 17.94
N SER A 3 -24.14 20.60 17.24
CA SER A 3 -24.53 19.22 17.49
C SER A 3 -23.27 18.33 17.44
N PRO A 4 -23.07 17.40 18.39
CA PRO A 4 -21.96 16.46 18.29
C PRO A 4 -22.12 15.73 16.95
N VAL A 5 -21.14 15.90 16.05
CA VAL A 5 -21.16 15.24 14.75
C VAL A 5 -21.03 13.74 15.02
N THR A 6 -22.16 13.05 15.11
CA THR A 6 -22.17 11.60 15.26
C THR A 6 -21.64 11.04 13.94
N PRO A 7 -20.47 10.38 13.91
CA PRO A 7 -19.96 9.83 12.66
C PRO A 7 -20.99 8.84 12.13
N SER A 8 -21.40 9.01 10.86
CA SER A 8 -22.27 8.03 10.22
C SER A 8 -21.58 6.66 10.22
N PRO A 9 -22.31 5.54 10.32
CA PRO A 9 -21.71 4.20 10.39
C PRO A 9 -20.72 3.91 9.24
N GLN A 10 -20.89 4.60 8.10
CA GLN A 10 -20.01 4.51 6.94
C GLN A 10 -18.59 5.10 7.17
N GLN A 11 -18.42 6.09 8.04
CA GLN A 11 -17.11 6.70 8.35
C GLN A 11 -16.25 5.84 9.29
N ALA A 12 -16.87 5.10 10.21
CA ALA A 12 -16.18 4.19 11.12
C ALA A 12 -15.56 2.99 10.37
N ASP A 13 -16.27 2.46 9.36
CA ASP A 13 -15.79 1.35 8.54
C ASP A 13 -14.63 1.75 7.62
N TYR A 14 -14.63 2.99 7.11
CA TYR A 14 -13.53 3.49 6.28
C TYR A 14 -12.21 3.53 7.06
N HIS A 15 -12.23 4.05 8.30
CA HIS A 15 -11.03 4.12 9.17
C HIS A 15 -10.48 2.73 9.52
N ARG A 16 -11.35 1.76 9.78
CA ARG A 16 -10.95 0.39 10.13
C ARG A 16 -10.36 -0.36 8.94
N ARG A 17 -10.94 -0.20 7.74
CA ARG A 17 -10.34 -0.73 6.50
C ARG A 17 -8.97 -0.12 6.27
N TRP A 18 -8.86 1.18 6.49
CA TRP A 18 -7.64 1.95 6.31
C TRP A 18 -6.43 1.46 7.12
N GLN A 19 -6.64 1.17 8.40
CA GLN A 19 -5.58 0.65 9.26
C GLN A 19 -5.08 -0.74 8.84
N ILE A 20 -5.89 -1.50 8.10
CA ILE A 20 -5.52 -2.82 7.58
C ILE A 20 -4.86 -2.70 6.20
N LEU A 21 -5.23 -1.70 5.40
CA LEU A 21 -4.63 -1.46 4.08
C LEU A 21 -3.14 -1.11 4.15
N ALA A 22 -2.70 -0.35 5.17
CA ALA A 22 -1.29 0.01 5.34
C ALA A 22 -0.36 -1.21 5.54
N PRO A 23 -0.56 -2.09 6.54
CA PRO A 23 0.26 -3.28 6.72
C PRO A 23 0.07 -4.27 5.57
N LEU A 24 -1.13 -4.37 4.99
CA LEU A 24 -1.38 -5.24 3.84
C LEU A 24 -0.58 -4.81 2.61
N GLY A 25 -0.53 -3.50 2.30
CA GLY A 25 0.28 -2.94 1.23
C GLY A 25 1.78 -3.20 1.46
N LEU A 26 2.25 -3.04 2.70
CA LEU A 26 3.65 -3.31 3.06
C LEU A 26 4.02 -4.79 2.92
N VAL A 27 3.13 -5.70 3.33
CA VAL A 27 3.32 -7.15 3.15
C VAL A 27 3.34 -7.52 1.67
N MET A 28 2.46 -6.93 0.85
CA MET A 28 2.46 -7.13 -0.61
C MET A 28 3.77 -6.68 -1.25
N VAL A 29 4.30 -5.52 -0.84
CA VAL A 29 5.60 -5.02 -1.29
C VAL A 29 6.71 -5.99 -0.88
N GLY A 30 6.77 -6.40 0.39
CA GLY A 30 7.76 -7.36 0.88
C GLY A 30 7.73 -8.69 0.12
N TYR A 31 6.54 -9.24 -0.11
CA TYR A 31 6.35 -10.45 -0.92
C TYR A 31 6.87 -10.27 -2.35
N GLY A 32 6.54 -9.14 -2.98
CA GLY A 32 7.05 -8.80 -4.32
C GLY A 32 8.57 -8.72 -4.36
N LEU A 33 9.21 -8.11 -3.36
CA LEU A 33 10.68 -8.07 -3.24
C LEU A 33 11.30 -9.46 -3.09
N CYS A 34 10.70 -10.37 -2.32
CA CYS A 34 11.17 -11.75 -2.20
C CYS A 34 11.09 -12.51 -3.54
N GLU A 35 10.01 -12.34 -4.30
CA GLU A 35 9.88 -12.94 -5.64
C GLU A 35 10.86 -12.31 -6.65
N VAL A 36 11.15 -10.99 -6.56
CA VAL A 36 12.23 -10.37 -7.33
C VAL A 36 13.57 -11.04 -7.02
N GLY A 37 13.90 -11.28 -5.74
CA GLY A 37 15.11 -12.00 -5.34
C GLY A 37 15.20 -13.40 -5.95
N THR A 38 14.07 -14.11 -6.02
CA THR A 38 13.97 -15.43 -6.66
C THR A 38 14.20 -15.34 -8.18
N ALA A 39 13.67 -14.31 -8.83
CA ALA A 39 13.92 -14.06 -10.26
C ALA A 39 15.40 -13.73 -10.54
N VAL A 40 16.05 -12.96 -9.66
CA VAL A 40 17.50 -12.67 -9.74
C VAL A 40 18.32 -13.95 -9.56
N LEU A 41 17.93 -14.83 -8.62
CA LEU A 41 18.60 -16.12 -8.43
C LEU A 41 18.46 -17.02 -9.68
N MET A 42 17.26 -17.06 -10.29
CA MET A 42 17.05 -17.80 -11.55
C MET A 42 17.85 -17.23 -12.73
N LYS A 43 18.10 -15.91 -12.75
CA LYS A 43 19.00 -15.28 -13.73
C LYS A 43 20.44 -15.78 -13.54
N TYR A 44 20.89 -15.95 -12.30
CA TYR A 44 22.20 -16.53 -11.98
C TYR A 44 22.31 -18.01 -12.38
N GLU A 45 21.24 -18.79 -12.25
CA GLU A 45 21.17 -20.21 -12.64
C GLU A 45 21.10 -20.45 -14.18
N LYS A 46 21.30 -19.42 -15.02
CA LYS A 46 21.19 -19.49 -16.49
C LYS A 46 19.83 -19.99 -17.00
N LYS A 47 18.74 -19.81 -16.23
CA LYS A 47 17.38 -20.14 -16.70
C LYS A 47 16.99 -19.25 -17.88
N PRO A 48 16.11 -19.74 -18.80
CA PRO A 48 15.73 -19.00 -20.00
C PRO A 48 15.23 -17.59 -19.69
N LEU A 49 15.69 -16.62 -20.49
CA LEU A 49 15.46 -15.19 -20.30
C LEU A 49 14.00 -14.85 -20.00
N LYS A 50 13.10 -15.42 -20.80
CA LYS A 50 11.65 -15.23 -20.69
C LYS A 50 11.09 -15.59 -19.32
N ARG A 51 11.65 -16.59 -18.63
CA ARG A 51 11.09 -17.12 -17.39
C ARG A 51 11.45 -16.27 -16.18
N TRP A 52 12.69 -15.78 -16.09
CA TRP A 52 13.08 -14.86 -15.03
C TRP A 52 12.55 -13.44 -15.29
N LEU A 53 12.49 -13.01 -16.54
CA LEU A 53 11.93 -11.71 -16.91
C LEU A 53 10.42 -11.64 -16.59
N LEU A 54 9.63 -12.63 -17.00
CA LEU A 54 8.19 -12.66 -16.74
C LEU A 54 7.89 -12.70 -15.24
N ARG A 55 8.67 -13.47 -14.48
CA ARG A 55 8.56 -13.54 -13.02
C ARG A 55 8.92 -12.19 -12.39
N GLY A 56 9.99 -11.54 -12.84
CA GLY A 56 10.36 -10.18 -12.43
C GLY A 56 9.27 -9.15 -12.72
N THR A 57 8.66 -9.17 -13.91
CA THR A 57 7.55 -8.27 -14.28
C THR A 57 6.32 -8.50 -13.41
N TYR A 58 5.99 -9.77 -13.15
CA TYR A 58 4.89 -10.13 -12.25
C TYR A 58 5.12 -9.59 -10.84
N SER A 59 6.33 -9.77 -10.30
CA SER A 59 6.70 -9.22 -8.98
C SER A 59 6.65 -7.70 -8.98
N LEU A 60 7.11 -7.04 -10.05
CA LEU A 60 7.06 -5.58 -10.18
C LEU A 60 5.61 -5.06 -10.18
N ALA A 61 4.68 -5.79 -10.81
CA ALA A 61 3.26 -5.45 -10.76
C ALA A 61 2.70 -5.54 -9.33
N ILE A 62 3.06 -6.58 -8.58
CA ILE A 62 2.67 -6.73 -7.17
C ILE A 62 3.25 -5.61 -6.31
N VAL A 63 4.53 -5.26 -6.49
CA VAL A 63 5.17 -4.16 -5.76
C VAL A 63 4.47 -2.83 -6.06
N ASN A 64 4.17 -2.52 -7.32
CA ASN A 64 3.48 -1.28 -7.69
C ASN A 64 2.04 -1.23 -7.14
N ALA A 65 1.34 -2.35 -7.13
CA ALA A 65 0.02 -2.45 -6.52
C ALA A 65 0.09 -2.22 -5.00
N GLY A 66 1.02 -2.90 -4.31
CA GLY A 66 1.25 -2.74 -2.89
C GLY A 66 1.64 -1.30 -2.50
N LEU A 67 2.47 -0.64 -3.32
CA LEU A 67 2.86 0.75 -3.13
C LEU A 67 1.67 1.72 -3.30
N SER A 68 0.77 1.44 -4.24
CA SER A 68 -0.46 2.21 -4.42
C SER A 68 -1.38 2.09 -3.21
N PHE A 69 -1.60 0.88 -2.69
CA PHE A 69 -2.40 0.64 -1.48
C PHE A 69 -1.77 1.28 -0.23
N PHE A 70 -0.45 1.16 -0.09
CA PHE A 70 0.30 1.79 1.00
C PHE A 70 0.25 3.32 0.90
N GLY A 71 0.43 3.88 -0.30
CA GLY A 71 0.39 5.32 -0.54
C GLY A 71 -0.98 5.93 -0.28
N GLU A 72 -2.05 5.25 -0.71
CA GLU A 72 -3.42 5.56 -0.28
C GLU A 72 -3.45 5.62 1.24
N ALA A 73 -3.07 4.54 1.93
CA ALA A 73 -3.06 4.39 3.39
C ALA A 73 -2.13 5.35 4.17
N VAL A 74 -1.21 6.05 3.53
CA VAL A 74 -0.45 7.16 4.15
C VAL A 74 -1.18 8.49 3.93
N LYS A 75 -1.79 8.70 2.77
CA LYS A 75 -2.43 9.97 2.37
C LYS A 75 -3.59 10.38 3.26
N SER A 76 -4.57 9.52 3.57
CA SER A 76 -5.60 9.83 4.58
C SER A 76 -5.07 9.92 6.01
N ARG A 77 -3.93 9.31 6.39
CA ARG A 77 -3.33 9.55 7.71
C ARG A 77 -2.81 10.98 7.76
N MET A 78 -2.11 11.40 6.71
CA MET A 78 -1.66 12.78 6.56
C MET A 78 -2.83 13.76 6.51
N HIS A 79 -3.88 13.52 5.72
CA HIS A 79 -5.07 14.39 5.71
C HIS A 79 -5.77 14.46 7.07
N TYR A 80 -5.76 13.37 7.86
CA TYR A 80 -6.30 13.38 9.21
C TYR A 80 -5.42 14.22 10.14
N GLU A 81 -4.11 14.04 10.12
CA GLU A 81 -3.15 14.80 10.92
C GLU A 81 -3.18 16.29 10.54
N LEU A 82 -3.17 16.65 9.25
CA LEU A 82 -3.28 18.03 8.77
C LEU A 82 -4.60 18.71 9.18
N ARG A 83 -5.73 17.98 9.13
CA ARG A 83 -7.02 18.52 9.62
C ARG A 83 -7.03 18.68 11.14
N ARG A 84 -6.38 17.78 11.86
CA ARG A 84 -6.25 17.84 13.32
C ARG A 84 -5.37 19.02 13.77
N ASP A 85 -4.31 19.29 13.03
CA ASP A 85 -3.31 20.31 13.36
C ASP A 85 -3.70 21.73 12.88
N GLY A 86 -4.90 21.90 12.33
CA GLY A 86 -5.48 23.23 12.02
C GLY A 86 -4.82 23.99 10.85
N LEU A 87 -3.86 23.38 10.15
CA LEU A 87 -3.06 23.99 9.07
C LEU A 87 -3.82 24.24 7.74
N LEU A 88 -5.08 23.84 7.63
CA LEU A 88 -5.94 24.03 6.46
C LEU A 88 -7.17 24.91 6.76
N ARG A 89 -7.05 25.80 7.76
CA ARG A 89 -8.17 26.59 8.28
C ARG A 89 -8.13 28.08 7.90
N ASP A 90 -7.33 28.44 6.89
CA ASP A 90 -7.20 29.80 6.36
C ASP A 90 -7.77 29.90 4.94
#